data_AF-A0A6L3SUQ8-F1
#
_entry.id   AF-A0A6L3SUQ8-F1
#
_cell.length_a   1.000
_cell.length_b   1.000
_cell.length_c   1.000
_cell.angle_alpha   90.00
_cell.angle_beta   90.00
_cell.angle_gamma   90.00
#
_symmetry.space_group_name_H-M   'P 1'
#
loop_
_entity.id
_entity.type
_entity.pdbx_description
1 polymer ?
#
loop_
_entity_poly.entity_id
_entity_poly.type
_entity_poly.pdbx_seq_one_letter_code
_entity_poly.pdbx_strand_id
1 'polypeptide(L)'
;MIAASEIKSRFRRRLQAADLRKDTLRQKLIEEGARVLDPVIGVLAVMAEVLDEEGNAHGRIDELAIEVDDEDLVCLHPVLHSEAGPEHKLTIKYGPVLGGSNFLSVSGLGSRHAEMLFPAPTNAISSLGRSVGNDLLLDADRAGELADILRDLVEEFYAGQAEPQPLPHLRLVQSA
;
A
#
# COMPACT_ATOMS: atom_id res chain seq x y z
N MET A 1 -52.01 3.58 5.32
CA MET A 1 -50.84 3.82 6.20
C MET A 1 -49.98 2.57 6.18
N ILE A 2 -48.72 2.68 5.76
CA ILE A 2 -47.77 1.55 5.85
C ILE A 2 -47.44 1.36 7.34
N ALA A 3 -47.59 0.13 7.85
CA ALA A 3 -47.30 -0.15 9.24
C ALA A 3 -45.81 0.06 9.54
N ALA A 4 -45.48 0.68 10.67
CA ALA A 4 -44.09 0.95 11.07
C ALA A 4 -43.22 -0.32 11.13
N SER A 5 -43.82 -1.49 11.38
CA SER A 5 -43.16 -2.81 11.31
C SER A 5 -42.71 -3.17 9.90
N GLU A 6 -43.50 -2.84 8.89
CA GLU A 6 -43.19 -3.09 7.49
C GLU A 6 -42.05 -2.18 7.00
N ILE A 7 -42.03 -0.92 7.44
CA ILE A 7 -40.92 0.02 7.19
C ILE A 7 -39.62 -0.52 7.81
N LYS A 8 -39.65 -0.94 9.08
CA LYS A 8 -38.48 -1.54 9.76
C LYS A 8 -37.97 -2.79 9.06
N SER A 9 -38.87 -3.68 8.62
CA SER A 9 -38.50 -4.89 7.88
C SER A 9 -37.85 -4.58 6.52
N ARG A 10 -38.38 -3.59 5.79
CA ARG A 10 -37.80 -3.15 4.51
C ARG A 10 -36.43 -2.48 4.69
N PHE A 11 -36.28 -1.66 5.72
CA PHE A 11 -35.00 -0.99 6.02
C PHE A 11 -33.91 -2.00 6.40
N ARG A 12 -34.21 -2.96 7.30
CA ARG A 12 -33.26 -4.04 7.66
C ARG A 12 -32.81 -4.85 6.44
N ARG A 13 -33.74 -5.22 5.56
CA ARG A 13 -33.41 -5.95 4.32
C ARG A 13 -32.53 -5.13 3.38
N ARG A 14 -32.77 -3.82 3.26
CA ARG A 14 -31.92 -2.93 2.47
C ARG A 14 -30.52 -2.78 3.05
N LEU A 15 -30.40 -2.70 4.38
CA LEU A 15 -29.12 -2.64 5.06
C LEU A 15 -28.32 -3.93 4.84
N GLN A 16 -28.92 -5.09 5.10
CA GLN A 16 -28.30 -6.40 4.84
C GLN A 16 -27.88 -6.58 3.37
N ALA A 17 -28.70 -6.11 2.43
CA ALA A 17 -28.34 -6.14 1.01
C ALA A 17 -27.20 -5.18 0.65
N ALA A 18 -27.05 -4.07 1.37
CA ALA A 18 -25.92 -3.16 1.21
C ALA A 18 -24.63 -3.77 1.79
N ASP A 19 -24.72 -4.38 2.97
CA ASP A 19 -23.58 -5.07 3.62
C ASP A 19 -23.05 -6.19 2.72
N LEU A 20 -23.93 -7.06 2.22
CA LEU A 20 -23.53 -8.17 1.34
C LEU A 20 -22.88 -7.69 0.03
N ARG A 21 -23.33 -6.56 -0.50
CA ARG A 21 -22.71 -5.94 -1.69
C ARG A 21 -21.32 -5.38 -1.38
N LYS A 22 -21.14 -4.78 -0.20
CA LYS A 22 -19.86 -4.28 0.25
C LYS A 22 -18.86 -5.43 0.43
N ASP A 23 -19.26 -6.51 1.08
CA ASP A 23 -18.42 -7.68 1.29
C ASP A 23 -18.01 -8.32 -0.05
N THR A 24 -18.97 -8.47 -0.97
CA THR A 24 -18.70 -8.98 -2.33
C THR A 24 -17.72 -8.08 -3.10
N LEU A 25 -17.85 -6.75 -2.96
CA LEU A 25 -16.93 -5.80 -3.60
C LEU A 25 -15.53 -5.91 -3.01
N ARG A 26 -15.41 -5.93 -1.67
CA ARG A 26 -14.12 -6.07 -0.98
C ARG A 26 -13.40 -7.35 -1.36
N GLN A 27 -14.11 -8.48 -1.47
CA GLN A 27 -13.52 -9.73 -1.90
C GLN A 27 -12.96 -9.63 -3.33
N LYS A 28 -13.69 -9.02 -4.26
CA LYS A 28 -13.21 -8.80 -5.63
C LYS A 28 -12.00 -7.87 -5.69
N LEU A 29 -12.01 -6.82 -4.88
CA LEU A 29 -10.87 -5.91 -4.76
C LEU A 29 -9.64 -6.66 -4.28
N ILE A 30 -9.76 -7.50 -3.24
CA ILE A 30 -8.66 -8.34 -2.76
C ILE A 30 -8.14 -9.26 -3.86
N GLU A 31 -9.02 -9.96 -4.57
CA GLU A 31 -8.62 -10.86 -5.66
C GLU A 31 -7.87 -10.12 -6.77
N GLU A 32 -8.37 -8.95 -7.19
CA GLU A 32 -7.74 -8.13 -8.22
C GLU A 32 -6.42 -7.53 -7.74
N GLY A 33 -6.41 -6.95 -6.55
CA GLY A 33 -5.22 -6.32 -5.97
C GLY A 33 -4.13 -7.32 -5.64
N ALA A 34 -4.48 -8.51 -5.12
CA ALA A 34 -3.52 -9.58 -4.92
C ALA A 34 -2.84 -9.99 -6.24
N ARG A 35 -3.62 -10.09 -7.32
CA ARG A 35 -3.07 -10.39 -8.65
C ARG A 35 -2.15 -9.29 -9.16
N VAL A 36 -2.50 -8.02 -8.97
CA VAL A 36 -1.66 -6.89 -9.41
C VAL A 36 -0.39 -6.78 -8.57
N LEU A 37 -0.49 -7.00 -7.26
CA LEU A 37 0.64 -6.91 -6.32
C LEU A 37 1.50 -8.18 -6.28
N ASP A 38 1.11 -9.25 -6.97
CA ASP A 38 1.83 -10.54 -7.01
C ASP A 38 3.33 -10.40 -7.30
N PRO A 39 3.79 -9.58 -8.28
CA PRO A 39 5.23 -9.40 -8.51
C PRO A 39 5.95 -8.79 -7.31
N VAL A 40 5.32 -7.82 -6.65
CA VAL A 40 5.89 -7.12 -5.50
C VAL A 40 5.97 -8.04 -4.29
N ILE A 41 4.90 -8.79 -4.03
CA ILE A 41 4.82 -9.77 -2.95
C ILE A 41 5.86 -10.86 -3.17
N GLY A 42 5.97 -11.38 -4.39
CA GLY A 42 6.91 -12.43 -4.74
C GLY A 42 8.36 -12.02 -4.46
N VAL A 43 8.77 -10.81 -4.89
CA VAL A 43 10.11 -10.28 -4.60
C VAL A 43 10.34 -10.16 -3.10
N LEU A 44 9.44 -9.49 -2.37
CA LEU A 44 9.63 -9.26 -0.93
C LEU A 44 9.64 -10.55 -0.11
N ALA A 45 8.82 -11.54 -0.50
CA ALA A 45 8.79 -12.85 0.14
C ALA A 45 10.11 -13.61 -0.04
N VAL A 46 10.64 -13.65 -1.27
CA VAL A 46 11.94 -14.28 -1.54
C VAL A 46 13.06 -13.61 -0.74
N MET A 47 13.04 -12.28 -0.64
CA MET A 47 14.04 -11.56 0.16
C MET A 47 13.90 -11.84 1.66
N ALA A 48 12.67 -11.95 2.17
CA ALA A 48 12.42 -12.33 3.55
C ALA A 48 12.95 -13.75 3.86
N GLU A 49 12.70 -14.71 2.96
CA GLU A 49 13.22 -16.09 3.08
C GLU A 49 14.75 -16.13 3.16
N VAL A 50 15.44 -15.37 2.31
CA VAL A 50 16.92 -15.30 2.33
C VAL A 50 17.43 -14.75 3.67
N LEU A 51 16.79 -13.72 4.22
CA LEU A 51 17.19 -13.14 5.51
C LEU A 51 16.98 -14.12 6.68
N ASP A 52 15.91 -14.93 6.62
CA ASP A 52 15.64 -15.98 7.61
C ASP A 52 16.68 -17.12 7.53
N GLU A 53 17.08 -17.54 6.32
CA GLU A 53 18.11 -18.57 6.10
C GLU A 53 19.49 -18.18 6.67
N GLU A 54 19.84 -16.90 6.60
CA GLU A 54 21.08 -16.34 7.16
C GLU A 54 21.04 -16.16 8.69
N GLY A 55 19.99 -16.65 9.34
CA GLY A 55 19.84 -16.59 10.80
C GLY A 55 19.56 -15.17 11.30
N ASN A 56 18.90 -14.33 10.50
CA ASN A 56 18.48 -12.97 10.82
C ASN A 56 19.64 -12.00 11.17
N ALA A 57 20.88 -12.31 10.80
CA ALA A 57 22.06 -11.51 11.15
C ALA A 57 22.05 -10.08 10.56
N HIS A 58 21.30 -9.86 9.48
CA HIS A 58 21.21 -8.57 8.80
C HIS A 58 19.91 -7.82 9.13
N GLY A 59 18.89 -8.52 9.61
CA GLY A 59 17.57 -8.01 9.96
C GLY A 59 16.44 -8.86 9.36
N ARG A 60 15.25 -8.29 9.17
CA ARG A 60 14.04 -9.01 8.71
C ARG A 60 13.03 -8.12 8.00
N ILE A 61 12.17 -8.74 7.19
CA ILE A 61 11.04 -8.08 6.51
C ILE A 61 9.73 -8.57 7.12
N ASP A 62 8.95 -7.67 7.71
CA ASP A 62 7.65 -7.97 8.32
C ASP A 62 6.48 -7.40 7.48
N GLU A 63 5.25 -7.74 7.86
CA GLU A 63 4.00 -7.13 7.36
C GLU A 63 3.72 -7.33 5.85
N LEU A 64 4.06 -8.51 5.31
CA LEU A 64 3.76 -8.91 3.92
C LEU A 64 2.28 -9.31 3.67
N ALA A 65 1.38 -9.04 4.61
CA ALA A 65 -0.03 -9.36 4.47
C ALA A 65 -0.76 -8.30 3.64
N ILE A 66 -1.64 -8.75 2.74
CA ILE A 66 -2.55 -7.86 2.02
C ILE A 66 -3.77 -7.55 2.90
N GLU A 67 -4.07 -6.27 3.02
CA GLU A 67 -5.25 -5.77 3.73
C GLU A 67 -6.11 -4.88 2.83
N VAL A 68 -7.34 -4.57 3.26
CA VAL A 68 -8.18 -3.56 2.61
C VAL A 68 -8.51 -2.48 3.60
N ASP A 69 -8.15 -1.24 3.28
CA ASP A 69 -8.37 -0.10 4.17
C ASP A 69 -9.85 0.36 4.19
N ASP A 70 -10.10 1.42 4.95
CA ASP A 70 -11.43 2.02 5.09
C ASP A 70 -11.93 2.71 3.80
N GLU A 71 -11.02 2.98 2.87
CA GLU A 71 -11.28 3.58 1.56
C GLU A 71 -11.47 2.52 0.46
N ASP A 72 -11.57 1.25 0.85
CA ASP A 72 -11.65 0.08 -0.04
C ASP A 72 -10.42 -0.03 -0.99
N LEU A 73 -9.25 0.41 -0.54
CA LEU A 73 -7.98 0.20 -1.24
C LEU A 73 -7.27 -1.05 -0.71
N VAL A 74 -6.72 -1.85 -1.61
CA VAL A 74 -5.89 -3.00 -1.29
C VAL A 74 -4.50 -2.51 -0.92
N CYS A 75 -4.00 -2.88 0.25
CA CYS A 75 -2.79 -2.32 0.83
C CYS A 75 -1.78 -3.41 1.19
N LEU A 76 -0.50 -3.10 1.01
CA LEU A 76 0.65 -3.88 1.46
C LEU A 76 1.62 -2.92 2.17
N HIS A 77 2.04 -3.28 3.38
CA HIS A 77 2.83 -2.40 4.26
C HIS A 77 4.13 -3.06 4.71
N PRO A 78 5.07 -3.37 3.81
CA PRO A 78 6.31 -4.02 4.21
C PRO A 78 7.11 -3.14 5.17
N VAL A 79 7.61 -3.74 6.25
CA VAL A 79 8.52 -3.08 7.19
C VAL A 79 9.88 -3.77 7.15
N LEU A 80 10.92 -2.99 6.81
CA LEU A 80 12.31 -3.46 6.80
C LEU A 80 12.94 -3.12 8.16
N HIS A 81 13.38 -4.15 8.87
CA HIS A 81 14.09 -4.01 10.15
C HIS A 81 15.57 -4.31 9.93
N SER A 82 16.44 -3.43 10.41
CA SER A 82 17.88 -3.70 10.52
C SER A 82 18.27 -3.82 12.00
N GLU A 83 19.14 -4.76 12.36
CA GLU A 83 19.55 -4.95 13.77
C GLU A 83 20.20 -3.72 14.39
N ALA A 84 20.88 -2.89 13.59
CA ALA A 84 21.66 -1.75 14.04
C ALA A 84 21.06 -0.39 13.65
N GLY A 85 19.88 -0.38 12.99
CA GLY A 85 19.36 0.79 12.29
C GLY A 85 17.89 1.09 12.58
N PRO A 86 17.40 2.26 12.11
CA PRO A 86 15.98 2.56 12.14
C PRO A 86 15.19 1.66 11.19
N GLU A 87 13.94 1.36 11.55
CA GLU A 87 12.99 0.67 10.68
C GLU A 87 12.66 1.54 9.45
N HIS A 88 12.47 0.89 8.31
CA HIS A 88 12.02 1.54 7.08
C HIS A 88 10.66 1.01 6.65
N LYS A 89 9.67 1.90 6.56
CA LYS A 89 8.28 1.53 6.25
C LYS A 89 7.95 1.88 4.81
N LEU A 90 7.46 0.89 4.08
CA LEU A 90 6.92 1.06 2.75
C LEU A 90 5.38 0.98 2.84
N THR A 91 4.70 1.69 1.95
CA THR A 91 3.24 1.57 1.82
C THR A 91 2.90 1.55 0.36
N ILE A 92 2.34 0.42 -0.07
CA ILE A 92 1.92 0.16 -1.44
C ILE A 92 0.42 -0.04 -1.42
N LYS A 93 -0.30 0.77 -2.19
CA LYS A 93 -1.75 0.74 -2.29
C LYS A 93 -2.17 0.47 -3.72
N TYR A 94 -3.18 -0.37 -3.91
CA TYR A 94 -3.83 -0.64 -5.17
C TYR A 94 -5.32 -0.34 -5.04
N GLY A 95 -5.85 0.42 -5.99
CA GLY A 95 -7.29 0.60 -6.09
C GLY A 95 -7.70 1.75 -6.97
N PRO A 96 -9.01 2.01 -7.05
CA PRO A 96 -9.55 3.09 -7.87
C PRO A 96 -9.10 4.44 -7.32
N VAL A 97 -8.48 5.26 -8.15
CA VAL A 97 -8.25 6.68 -7.86
C VAL A 97 -9.44 7.49 -8.39
N LEU A 98 -9.77 8.60 -7.74
CA LEU A 98 -10.87 9.46 -8.20
C LEU A 98 -10.54 9.94 -9.63
N GLY A 99 -11.37 9.52 -10.58
CA GLY A 99 -11.05 9.63 -12.01
C GLY A 99 -11.40 8.37 -12.81
N GLY A 100 -11.59 7.23 -12.13
CA GLY A 100 -12.26 6.05 -12.70
C GLY A 100 -11.33 4.95 -13.22
N SER A 101 -10.02 5.06 -12.99
CA SER A 101 -9.04 4.01 -13.29
C SER A 101 -8.37 3.51 -12.01
N ASN A 102 -7.98 2.24 -11.99
CA ASN A 102 -7.20 1.65 -10.92
C ASN A 102 -5.72 2.05 -11.08
N PHE A 103 -5.08 2.39 -9.98
CA PHE A 103 -3.65 2.72 -9.95
C PHE A 103 -2.97 2.07 -8.75
N LEU A 104 -1.64 2.06 -8.81
CA LEU A 104 -0.77 1.76 -7.69
C LEU A 104 -0.26 3.07 -7.09
N SER A 105 -0.30 3.19 -5.78
CA SER A 105 0.36 4.27 -5.03
C SER A 105 1.46 3.63 -4.19
N VAL A 106 2.64 4.25 -4.16
CA VAL A 106 3.75 3.77 -3.35
C VAL A 106 4.42 4.94 -2.63
N SER A 107 4.60 4.78 -1.33
CA SER A 107 5.32 5.74 -0.49
C SER A 107 6.40 5.03 0.35
N GLY A 108 7.37 5.82 0.82
CA GLY A 108 8.57 5.30 1.49
C GLY A 108 9.70 4.94 0.53
N LEU A 109 9.54 5.18 -0.78
CA LEU A 109 10.66 5.14 -1.72
C LEU A 109 11.53 6.37 -1.49
N GLY A 110 12.79 6.16 -1.09
CA GLY A 110 13.78 7.25 -1.05
C GLY A 110 13.90 7.94 -2.42
N SER A 111 14.40 9.18 -2.44
CA SER A 111 14.48 10.03 -3.64
C SER A 111 15.09 9.32 -4.85
N ARG A 112 16.21 8.61 -4.64
CA ARG A 112 16.91 7.85 -5.68
C ARG A 112 16.03 6.77 -6.34
N HIS A 113 15.27 6.03 -5.55
CA HIS A 113 14.40 4.95 -6.05
C HIS A 113 13.14 5.51 -6.71
N ALA A 114 12.63 6.64 -6.20
CA ALA A 114 11.53 7.36 -6.82
C ALA A 114 11.88 7.86 -8.23
N GLU A 115 13.09 8.37 -8.43
CA GLU A 115 13.58 8.84 -9.74
C GLU A 115 13.71 7.71 -10.77
N MET A 116 13.95 6.46 -10.35
CA MET A 116 13.98 5.31 -11.26
C MET A 116 12.59 5.01 -11.85
N LEU A 117 11.52 5.20 -11.07
CA LEU A 117 10.13 5.06 -11.54
C LEU A 117 9.65 6.25 -12.38
N PHE A 118 10.17 7.44 -12.09
CA PHE A 118 9.85 8.68 -12.80
C PHE A 118 11.12 9.48 -13.09
N PRO A 119 11.81 9.20 -14.21
CA PRO A 119 13.08 9.86 -14.54
C PRO A 119 12.96 11.37 -14.88
N ALA A 120 11.77 11.97 -14.76
CA ALA A 120 11.55 13.41 -14.89
C ALA A 120 10.38 13.87 -14.01
N PRO A 121 10.42 15.11 -13.45
CA PRO A 121 9.31 15.67 -12.70
C PRO A 121 8.25 16.16 -13.70
N THR A 122 7.45 15.25 -14.24
CA THR A 122 6.22 15.62 -14.92
C THR A 122 5.16 15.79 -13.84
N ASN A 123 5.03 17.03 -13.35
CA ASN A 123 3.92 17.55 -12.53
C ASN A 123 2.89 16.47 -12.19
N ALA A 124 3.19 15.67 -11.16
CA ALA A 124 2.24 14.69 -10.67
C ALA A 124 0.99 15.47 -10.27
N ILE A 125 -0.11 15.08 -10.90
CA ILE A 125 -1.38 15.76 -10.87
C ILE A 125 -1.76 16.03 -9.41
N SER A 126 -1.67 17.30 -9.00
CA SER A 126 -2.42 17.86 -7.87
C SER A 126 -3.91 17.83 -8.24
N SER A 127 -4.49 16.65 -8.21
CA SER A 127 -5.92 16.37 -8.12
C SER A 127 -5.93 14.98 -7.52
N LEU A 128 -5.86 14.85 -6.21
CA LEU A 128 -7.00 15.05 -5.33
C LEU A 128 -6.49 15.48 -3.96
N GLY A 129 -7.23 16.37 -3.30
CA GLY A 129 -6.80 16.95 -2.05
C GLY A 129 -6.26 15.90 -1.06
N ARG A 130 -4.99 16.10 -0.68
CA ARG A 130 -4.25 15.48 0.45
C ARG A 130 -3.19 14.41 0.17
N SER A 131 -2.43 14.45 -0.93
CA SER A 131 -1.05 13.88 -0.88
C SER A 131 -0.04 15.00 -0.56
N VAL A 132 0.14 15.27 0.74
CA VAL A 132 1.35 15.90 1.24
C VAL A 132 2.28 14.75 1.61
N GLY A 133 3.09 14.27 0.67
CA GLY A 133 4.00 13.15 0.93
C GLY A 133 4.66 12.59 -0.32
N ASN A 134 5.76 11.86 -0.12
CA ASN A 134 6.58 11.14 -1.12
C ASN A 134 5.83 9.97 -1.79
N ASP A 135 4.54 10.15 -2.08
CA ASP A 135 3.68 9.12 -2.66
C ASP A 135 3.70 9.24 -4.19
N LEU A 136 4.08 8.15 -4.85
CA LEU A 136 4.16 8.04 -6.29
C LEU A 136 2.97 7.26 -6.81
N LEU A 137 2.23 7.85 -7.75
CA LEU A 137 1.13 7.20 -8.44
C LEU A 137 1.63 6.55 -9.73
N LEU A 138 1.38 5.26 -9.90
CA LEU A 138 1.83 4.40 -10.98
C LEU A 138 0.65 3.70 -11.63
N ASP A 139 0.76 3.42 -12.92
CA ASP A 139 -0.17 2.52 -13.61
C ASP A 139 -0.08 1.10 -13.01
N ALA A 140 -1.21 0.41 -12.93
CA ALA A 140 -1.29 -0.96 -12.41
C ALA A 140 -0.39 -1.94 -13.17
N ASP A 141 -0.18 -1.71 -14.47
CA ASP A 141 0.68 -2.56 -15.31
C ASP A 141 2.18 -2.42 -14.96
N ARG A 142 2.56 -1.40 -14.16
CA ARG A 142 3.95 -1.16 -13.73
C ARG A 142 4.33 -1.88 -12.43
N ALA A 143 3.49 -2.78 -11.92
CA ALA A 143 3.79 -3.56 -10.72
C ALA A 143 5.13 -4.32 -10.81
N GLY A 144 5.49 -4.82 -12.00
CA GLY A 144 6.77 -5.48 -12.23
C GLY A 144 7.98 -4.54 -12.09
N GLU A 145 7.90 -3.33 -12.66
CA GLU A 145 8.94 -2.31 -12.51
C GLU A 145 9.10 -1.88 -11.05
N LEU A 146 7.97 -1.75 -10.34
CA LEU A 146 7.98 -1.47 -8.91
C LEU A 146 8.66 -2.59 -8.12
N ALA A 147 8.41 -3.86 -8.46
CA ALA A 147 9.02 -4.99 -7.80
C ALA A 147 10.55 -5.00 -7.97
N ASP A 148 11.06 -4.70 -9.16
CA ASP A 148 12.51 -4.58 -9.40
C ASP A 148 13.14 -3.44 -8.58
N ILE A 149 12.47 -2.30 -8.48
CA ILE A 149 12.99 -1.15 -7.73
C ILE A 149 12.92 -1.38 -6.22
N LEU A 150 11.91 -2.11 -5.75
CA LEU A 150 11.84 -2.54 -4.35
C LEU A 150 12.92 -3.55 -4.01
N ARG A 151 13.26 -4.48 -4.92
CA ARG A 151 14.41 -5.36 -4.74
C ARG A 151 15.69 -4.54 -4.51
N ASP A 152 15.99 -3.62 -5.43
CA ASP A 152 17.21 -2.82 -5.36
C ASP A 152 17.26 -1.99 -4.06
N LEU A 153 16.12 -1.42 -3.63
CA LEU A 153 16.01 -0.69 -2.37
C LEU A 153 16.31 -1.57 -1.16
N VAL A 154 15.76 -2.78 -1.11
CA VAL A 154 15.93 -3.70 0.01
C VAL A 154 17.38 -4.23 0.06
N GLU A 155 17.97 -4.55 -1.09
CA GLU A 155 19.39 -4.93 -1.18
C GLU A 155 20.30 -3.81 -0.63
N GLU A 156 20.05 -2.56 -1.06
CA GLU A 156 20.81 -1.40 -0.58
C GLU A 156 20.58 -1.12 0.91
N PHE A 157 19.36 -1.35 1.42
CA PHE A 157 19.04 -1.18 2.84
C PHE A 157 19.88 -2.10 3.72
N TYR A 158 19.95 -3.39 3.38
CA TYR A 158 20.74 -4.36 4.14
C TYR A 158 22.25 -4.27 3.86
N ALA A 159 22.66 -3.76 2.70
CA ALA A 159 24.07 -3.43 2.42
C ALA A 159 24.56 -2.17 3.16
N GLY A 160 23.67 -1.45 3.86
CA GLY A 160 23.99 -0.20 4.56
C GLY A 160 24.24 0.99 3.63
N GLN A 161 23.73 0.93 2.40
CA GLN A 161 23.89 1.96 1.36
C GLN A 161 22.61 2.79 1.13
N ALA A 162 21.44 2.30 1.58
CA ALA A 162 20.21 3.08 1.49
C ALA A 162 20.20 4.24 2.50
N GLU A 163 19.75 5.42 2.07
CA GLU A 163 19.52 6.56 2.96
C GLU A 163 18.43 6.23 4.00
N PRO A 164 18.70 6.40 5.31
CA PRO A 164 17.66 6.26 6.31
C PRO A 164 16.76 7.51 6.38
N GLN A 165 15.45 7.25 6.27
CA GLN A 165 14.26 8.00 6.72
C GLN A 165 13.63 9.10 5.83
N PRO A 166 12.27 9.10 5.80
CA PRO A 166 11.53 9.89 6.79
C PRO A 166 10.38 9.14 7.52
N LEU A 167 10.31 9.30 8.85
CA LEU A 167 9.05 9.32 9.63
C LEU A 167 9.14 10.46 10.67
N PRO A 168 8.05 11.13 11.12
CA PRO A 168 6.64 10.85 10.86
C PRO A 168 5.80 12.07 10.40
N HIS A 169 4.76 11.82 9.61
CA HIS A 169 3.55 12.63 9.67
C HIS A 169 2.73 12.18 10.88
N LEU A 170 2.73 12.95 11.99
CA LEU A 170 1.69 12.91 13.02
C LEU A 170 1.76 14.17 13.89
N ARG A 171 0.93 15.17 13.57
CA ARG A 171 0.15 15.92 14.56
C ARG A 171 -1.16 16.39 13.92
N LEU A 172 -2.18 15.56 14.00
CA LEU A 172 -3.57 16.01 14.13
C LEU A 172 -3.93 15.84 15.61
N VAL A 173 -4.14 16.94 16.33
CA VAL A 173 -5.37 17.28 17.05
C VAL A 173 -5.22 18.72 17.57
N GLN A 174 -6.29 19.49 17.34
CA GLN A 174 -6.54 20.87 17.70
C GLN A 174 -6.34 21.19 19.19
N SER A 175 -6.07 22.46 19.51
CA SER A 175 -6.48 23.07 20.78
C SER A 175 -6.77 24.55 20.56
N ALA A 176 -8.07 24.87 20.64
CA ALA A 176 -8.76 26.12 21.00
C ALA A 176 -8.17 27.48 20.56
#